data_AF-A0A969YE22-F1
#
_entry.id   AF-A0A969YE22-F1
#
_cell.length_a   1.000
_cell.length_b   1.000
_cell.length_c   1.000
_cell.angle_alpha   90.00
_cell.angle_beta   90.00
_cell.angle_gamma   90.00
#
_symmetry.space_group_name_H-M   'P 1'
#
loop_
_entity.id
_entity.type
_entity.pdbx_description
1 polymer ?
#
loop_
_entity_poly.entity_id
_entity_poly.type
_entity_poly.pdbx_seq_one_letter_code
_entity_poly.pdbx_strand_id
1 'polypeptide(L)'
;MKYLNGQSENYKTTAASQSQPLAGFTLIEVLTVISIIALLAAIGAGMSGIASWKAKEANLTAERDKLVTAIETYRADFNQYPPDNAKKDASYTPAINPLYYELIGTLSSNKGAVYHTSDREETVTTDEIKAAFGIGGFLNAAEPPAVPKNYLPNLKAKQRREITLPNAKDIELLAAPVDWPVKYAKEAPLAGKLASTAPQTQLQINPWHYVSSNPTNNVNGFDLWVQVVYRGQRKLIANWKE
;
A
#
# COMPACT_ATOMS: atom_id res chain seq x y z
N MET A 1 62.09 -82.53 17.61
CA MET A 1 63.12 -81.46 17.61
C MET A 1 62.48 -80.23 18.24
N LYS A 2 62.89 -79.81 19.45
CA LYS A 2 63.79 -78.64 19.70
C LYS A 2 63.13 -77.31 19.26
N TYR A 3 62.97 -76.24 20.02
CA TYR A 3 63.25 -75.85 21.41
C TYR A 3 62.33 -74.68 21.82
N LEU A 4 62.20 -74.51 23.13
CA LEU A 4 61.89 -73.31 23.91
C LEU A 4 62.56 -72.01 23.42
N ASN A 5 61.83 -70.89 23.48
CA ASN A 5 62.21 -69.55 24.00
C ASN A 5 61.21 -68.51 23.45
N GLY A 6 60.75 -67.48 24.15
CA GLY A 6 61.13 -66.92 25.43
C GLY A 6 60.14 -65.79 25.76
N GLN A 7 60.04 -65.51 27.05
CA GLN A 7 59.16 -64.53 27.68
C GLN A 7 59.42 -63.09 27.19
N SER A 8 58.34 -62.30 27.08
CA SER A 8 58.35 -60.89 27.49
C SER A 8 56.95 -60.49 27.99
N GLU A 9 56.81 -60.41 29.31
CA GLU A 9 55.64 -59.79 29.94
C GLU A 9 55.65 -58.28 29.65
N ASN A 10 54.51 -57.76 29.19
CA ASN A 10 54.26 -56.32 29.12
C ASN A 10 53.01 -56.01 29.95
N TYR A 11 53.22 -55.43 31.12
CA TYR A 11 52.17 -54.93 32.00
C TYR A 11 51.59 -53.65 31.37
N LYS A 12 50.36 -53.72 30.85
CA LYS A 12 49.58 -52.53 30.51
C LYS A 12 48.63 -52.21 31.66
N THR A 13 49.01 -51.24 32.48
CA THR A 13 48.14 -50.54 33.44
C THR A 13 46.91 -50.01 32.70
N THR A 14 45.74 -50.60 32.97
CA THR A 14 44.47 -50.15 32.42
C THR A 14 43.93 -49.03 33.31
N ALA A 15 44.07 -47.77 32.88
CA ALA A 15 43.37 -46.67 33.54
C ALA A 15 41.86 -46.82 33.31
N ALA A 16 41.09 -46.89 34.39
CA ALA A 16 39.64 -46.97 34.33
C ALA A 16 39.06 -45.65 33.78
N SER A 17 38.46 -45.71 32.58
CA SER A 17 37.67 -44.63 32.02
C SER A 17 36.36 -44.52 32.82
N GLN A 18 36.22 -43.49 33.65
CA GLN A 18 34.94 -43.15 34.27
C GLN A 18 34.03 -42.53 33.20
N SER A 19 33.19 -43.36 32.59
CA SER A 19 32.05 -42.89 31.81
C SER A 19 31.04 -42.23 32.76
N GLN A 20 30.93 -40.91 32.71
CA GLN A 20 29.84 -40.19 33.37
C GLN A 20 28.51 -40.65 32.75
N PRO A 21 27.51 -41.10 33.55
CA PRO A 21 26.21 -41.46 33.00
C PRO A 21 25.58 -40.21 32.37
N LEU A 22 25.30 -40.27 31.07
CA LEU A 22 24.45 -39.29 30.42
C LEU A 22 23.05 -39.42 31.05
N ALA A 23 22.65 -38.44 31.85
CA ALA A 23 21.31 -38.37 32.39
C ALA A 23 20.30 -38.31 31.23
N GLY A 24 19.56 -39.39 31.02
CA GLY A 24 18.52 -39.46 30.00
C GLY A 24 17.31 -38.64 30.44
N PHE A 25 16.79 -37.81 29.53
CA PHE A 25 15.56 -37.05 29.76
C PHE A 25 14.38 -38.00 29.95
N THR A 26 13.55 -37.71 30.94
CA THR A 26 12.33 -38.48 31.17
C THR A 26 11.27 -38.13 30.13
N LEU A 27 10.41 -39.10 29.78
CA LEU A 27 9.32 -38.87 28.83
C LEU A 27 8.38 -37.75 29.31
N ILE A 28 8.20 -37.61 30.63
CA ILE A 28 7.38 -36.56 31.24
C ILE A 28 8.01 -35.16 31.11
N GLU A 29 9.34 -35.02 31.21
CA GLU A 29 10.02 -33.74 30.94
C GLU A 29 9.84 -33.30 29.50
N VAL A 30 9.99 -34.21 28.54
CA VAL A 30 9.79 -33.85 27.13
C VAL A 30 8.32 -33.49 26.86
N LEU A 31 7.36 -34.19 27.48
CA LEU A 31 5.92 -33.92 27.33
C LEU A 31 5.48 -32.57 27.92
N THR A 32 6.05 -32.19 29.07
CA THR A 32 5.75 -30.89 29.71
C THR A 32 6.35 -29.73 28.93
N VAL A 33 7.55 -29.89 28.38
CA VAL A 33 8.18 -28.85 27.55
C VAL A 33 7.38 -28.60 26.27
N ILE A 34 6.99 -29.66 25.54
CA ILE A 34 6.20 -29.47 24.31
C ILE A 34 4.80 -28.90 24.61
N SER A 35 4.20 -29.21 25.77
CA SER A 35 2.88 -28.66 26.14
C SER A 35 2.97 -27.17 26.47
N ILE A 36 4.02 -26.73 27.16
CA ILE A 36 4.29 -25.31 27.43
C ILE A 36 4.57 -24.55 26.12
N ILE A 37 5.40 -25.10 25.23
CA ILE A 37 5.69 -24.48 23.93
C ILE A 37 4.42 -24.37 23.07
N ALA A 38 3.59 -25.42 23.03
CA ALA A 38 2.33 -25.42 22.29
C ALA A 38 1.35 -24.37 22.83
N LEU A 39 1.23 -24.23 24.16
CA LEU A 39 0.40 -23.22 24.80
C LEU A 39 0.88 -21.80 24.49
N LEU A 40 2.18 -21.54 24.63
CA LEU A 40 2.77 -20.23 24.33
C LEU A 40 2.63 -19.87 22.85
N ALA A 41 2.84 -20.84 21.95
CA ALA A 41 2.64 -20.66 20.51
C ALA A 41 1.18 -20.32 20.17
N ALA A 42 0.21 -21.00 20.80
CA ALA A 42 -1.21 -20.74 20.59
C ALA A 42 -1.60 -19.32 21.01
N ILE A 43 -1.12 -18.84 22.16
CA ILE A 43 -1.38 -17.47 22.63
C ILE A 43 -0.67 -16.43 21.73
N GLY A 44 0.60 -16.65 21.40
CA GLY A 44 1.39 -15.72 20.59
C GLY A 44 0.86 -15.56 19.15
N ALA A 45 0.38 -16.64 18.54
CA ALA A 45 -0.15 -16.62 17.18
C ALA A 45 -1.42 -15.75 17.05
N GLY A 46 -2.30 -15.73 18.07
CA GLY A 46 -3.58 -15.02 18.03
C GLY A 46 -3.48 -13.49 18.07
N MET A 47 -2.52 -12.94 18.80
CA MET A 47 -2.40 -11.49 19.04
C MET A 47 -1.70 -10.72 17.90
N SER A 48 -0.74 -11.36 17.22
CA SER A 48 0.10 -10.73 16.18
C SER A 48 -0.70 -10.10 15.02
N GLY A 49 -1.80 -10.75 14.63
CA GLY A 49 -2.65 -10.29 13.52
C GLY A 49 -3.50 -9.05 13.84
N ILE A 50 -3.85 -8.82 15.10
CA ILE A 50 -4.69 -7.68 15.52
C ILE A 50 -3.82 -6.42 15.64
N ALA A 51 -2.65 -6.53 16.27
CA ALA A 51 -1.70 -5.42 16.39
C ALA A 51 -1.26 -4.90 15.01
N SER A 52 -0.97 -5.83 14.08
CA SER A 52 -0.61 -5.48 12.70
C SER A 52 -1.72 -4.73 11.96
N TRP A 53 -2.98 -5.09 12.20
CA TRP A 53 -4.12 -4.36 11.63
C TRP A 53 -4.25 -2.96 12.23
N LYS A 54 -4.18 -2.84 13.56
CA LYS A 54 -4.29 -1.55 14.23
C LYS A 54 -3.21 -0.57 13.77
N ALA A 55 -1.99 -1.05 13.54
CA ALA A 55 -0.93 -0.24 12.94
C ALA A 55 -1.26 0.21 11.51
N LYS A 56 -1.82 -0.67 10.67
CA LYS A 56 -2.26 -0.32 9.30
C LYS A 56 -3.40 0.69 9.32
N GLU A 57 -4.41 0.47 10.15
CA GLU A 57 -5.55 1.35 10.36
C GLU A 57 -5.10 2.75 10.80
N ALA A 58 -4.19 2.83 11.78
CA ALA A 58 -3.59 4.09 12.23
C ALA A 58 -2.82 4.80 11.11
N ASN A 59 -2.01 4.07 10.34
CA ASN A 59 -1.29 4.64 9.20
C ASN A 59 -2.26 5.18 8.13
N LEU A 60 -3.30 4.42 7.77
CA LEU A 60 -4.31 4.87 6.80
C LEU A 60 -5.07 6.10 7.27
N THR A 61 -5.39 6.15 8.57
CA THR A 61 -6.04 7.30 9.21
C THR A 61 -5.14 8.54 9.13
N ALA A 62 -3.86 8.41 9.46
CA ALA A 62 -2.89 9.50 9.36
C ALA A 62 -2.69 9.98 7.91
N GLU A 63 -2.65 9.07 6.94
CA GLU A 63 -2.58 9.40 5.52
C GLU A 63 -3.82 10.14 5.03
N ARG A 64 -5.03 9.69 5.44
CA ARG A 64 -6.28 10.41 5.19
C ARG A 64 -6.19 11.84 5.74
N ASP A 65 -5.78 12.02 6.98
CA ASP A 65 -5.74 13.34 7.63
C ASP A 65 -4.73 14.27 6.96
N LYS A 66 -3.62 13.73 6.47
CA LYS A 66 -2.66 14.46 5.63
C LYS A 66 -3.30 14.94 4.33
N LEU A 67 -4.03 14.08 3.64
CA LEU A 67 -4.75 14.44 2.40
C LEU A 67 -5.85 15.47 2.67
N VAL A 68 -6.62 15.31 3.75
CA VAL A 68 -7.64 16.30 4.17
C VAL A 68 -6.99 17.66 4.39
N THR A 69 -5.88 17.71 5.12
CA THR A 69 -5.15 18.96 5.37
C THR A 69 -4.65 19.59 4.06
N ALA A 70 -4.12 18.79 3.14
CA ALA A 70 -3.67 19.27 1.83
C ALA A 70 -4.83 19.84 1.00
N ILE A 71 -5.98 19.16 0.98
CA ILE A 71 -7.20 19.58 0.25
C ILE A 71 -7.78 20.87 0.84
N GLU A 72 -7.82 21.01 2.16
CA GLU A 72 -8.29 22.24 2.81
C GLU A 72 -7.32 23.41 2.57
N THR A 73 -6.01 23.16 2.57
CA THR A 73 -5.00 24.19 2.22
C THR A 73 -5.16 24.62 0.77
N TYR A 74 -5.37 23.67 -0.15
CA TYR A 74 -5.68 23.97 -1.55
C TYR A 74 -6.92 24.84 -1.66
N ARG A 75 -8.00 24.50 -0.95
CA ARG A 75 -9.23 25.29 -0.95
C ARG A 75 -9.00 26.71 -0.47
N ALA A 76 -8.17 26.91 0.56
CA ALA A 76 -7.85 28.24 1.05
C ALA A 76 -7.14 29.10 -0.01
N ASP A 77 -6.31 28.49 -0.86
CA ASP A 77 -5.58 29.19 -1.93
C ASP A 77 -6.45 29.43 -3.18
N PHE A 78 -7.28 28.46 -3.57
CA PHE A 78 -8.07 28.50 -4.81
C PHE A 78 -9.54 28.89 -4.63
N ASN A 79 -10.01 29.08 -3.40
CA ASN A 79 -11.42 29.29 -3.03
C ASN A 79 -12.39 28.19 -3.48
N GLN A 80 -11.87 27.03 -3.89
CA GLN A 80 -12.62 25.85 -4.29
C GLN A 80 -11.81 24.60 -3.97
N TYR A 81 -12.50 23.49 -3.71
CA TYR A 81 -11.82 22.20 -3.58
C TYR A 81 -11.22 21.77 -4.93
N PRO A 82 -10.18 20.91 -4.93
CA PRO A 82 -9.71 20.29 -6.15
C PRO A 82 -10.88 19.68 -6.94
N PRO A 83 -10.95 19.87 -8.27
CA PRO A 83 -11.93 19.18 -9.10
C PRO A 83 -11.86 17.67 -8.89
N ASP A 84 -13.01 17.00 -8.91
CA ASP A 84 -13.09 15.54 -8.94
C ASP A 84 -13.22 15.02 -10.38
N ASN A 85 -13.55 13.73 -10.54
CA ASN A 85 -13.79 13.15 -11.86
C ASN A 85 -15.14 13.63 -12.42
N ALA A 86 -15.09 14.39 -13.51
CA ALA A 86 -16.27 14.99 -14.15
C ALA A 86 -16.92 14.09 -15.21
N LYS A 87 -16.46 12.85 -15.38
CA LYS A 87 -17.09 11.89 -16.31
C LYS A 87 -18.54 11.62 -15.94
N LYS A 88 -19.36 11.45 -16.97
CA LYS A 88 -20.80 11.13 -16.85
C LYS A 88 -21.19 9.82 -17.53
N ASP A 89 -20.21 8.98 -17.84
CA ASP A 89 -20.38 7.71 -18.54
C ASP A 89 -20.12 6.51 -17.59
N ALA A 90 -20.26 5.29 -18.13
CA ALA A 90 -20.04 4.06 -17.37
C ALA A 90 -18.59 3.87 -16.87
N SER A 91 -17.63 4.64 -17.38
CA SER A 91 -16.24 4.60 -16.92
C SER A 91 -16.01 5.41 -15.63
N TYR A 92 -16.94 6.31 -15.26
CA TYR A 92 -16.87 7.06 -14.00
C TYR A 92 -16.64 6.14 -12.78
N THR A 93 -15.74 6.59 -11.91
CA THR A 93 -15.49 6.02 -10.58
C THR A 93 -14.75 7.06 -9.72
N PRO A 94 -15.10 7.24 -8.44
CA PRO A 94 -14.35 8.10 -7.53
C PRO A 94 -12.89 7.68 -7.32
N ALA A 95 -12.55 6.41 -7.61
CA ALA A 95 -11.20 5.87 -7.48
C ALA A 95 -10.22 6.44 -8.53
N ILE A 96 -10.73 6.91 -9.66
CA ILE A 96 -9.93 7.55 -10.71
C ILE A 96 -10.28 9.03 -10.65
N ASN A 97 -9.39 9.85 -10.10
CA ASN A 97 -9.63 11.27 -9.87
C ASN A 97 -8.33 12.06 -10.04
N PRO A 98 -8.39 13.39 -10.27
CA PRO A 98 -7.22 14.19 -10.60
C PRO A 98 -6.42 14.67 -9.38
N LEU A 99 -6.71 14.20 -8.15
CA LEU A 99 -6.10 14.73 -6.93
C LEU A 99 -4.56 14.68 -6.94
N TYR A 100 -3.96 13.68 -7.57
CA TYR A 100 -2.50 13.62 -7.70
C TYR A 100 -1.96 14.89 -8.39
N TYR A 101 -2.50 15.21 -9.55
CA TYR A 101 -2.06 16.35 -10.37
C TYR A 101 -2.40 17.68 -9.70
N GLU A 102 -3.58 17.79 -9.08
CA GLU A 102 -4.00 19.01 -8.38
C GLU A 102 -3.19 19.27 -7.11
N LEU A 103 -2.88 18.25 -6.31
CA LEU A 103 -2.16 18.43 -5.05
C LEU A 103 -0.63 18.49 -5.21
N ILE A 104 -0.08 17.87 -6.25
CA ILE A 104 1.35 18.04 -6.58
C ILE A 104 1.58 19.35 -7.33
N GLY A 105 0.62 19.76 -8.16
CA GLY A 105 0.76 20.89 -9.07
C GLY A 105 1.38 20.46 -10.39
N THR A 106 0.93 21.09 -11.47
CA THR A 106 1.37 20.78 -12.83
C THR A 106 1.99 21.99 -13.51
N LEU A 107 3.00 21.74 -14.32
CA LEU A 107 3.52 22.72 -15.26
C LEU A 107 2.74 22.59 -16.56
N SER A 108 2.09 23.67 -16.97
CA SER A 108 1.40 23.75 -18.26
C SER A 108 2.32 24.35 -19.32
N SER A 109 2.14 23.91 -20.56
CA SER A 109 2.82 24.45 -21.73
C SER A 109 1.89 24.50 -22.93
N ASN A 110 2.34 25.14 -24.02
CA ASN A 110 1.58 25.30 -25.25
C ASN A 110 0.20 25.94 -25.01
N LYS A 111 0.15 27.00 -24.18
CA LYS A 111 -1.09 27.71 -23.80
C LYS A 111 -2.12 26.80 -23.13
N GLY A 112 -1.65 25.93 -22.23
CA GLY A 112 -2.49 24.98 -21.50
C GLY A 112 -2.92 23.73 -22.29
N ALA A 113 -2.24 23.39 -23.38
CA ALA A 113 -2.54 22.18 -24.15
C ALA A 113 -1.85 20.92 -23.61
N VAL A 114 -0.77 21.09 -22.84
CA VAL A 114 0.07 20.00 -22.33
C VAL A 114 0.45 20.26 -20.88
N TYR A 115 0.43 19.22 -20.05
CA TYR A 115 0.71 19.27 -18.62
C TYR A 115 1.72 18.20 -18.23
N HIS A 116 2.56 18.47 -17.25
CA HIS A 116 3.38 17.47 -16.56
C HIS A 116 3.57 17.88 -15.10
N THR A 117 3.88 16.94 -14.22
CA THR A 117 4.28 17.27 -12.85
C THR A 117 5.78 17.54 -12.80
N SER A 118 6.25 18.36 -11.87
CA SER A 118 7.68 18.72 -11.79
C SER A 118 8.62 17.54 -11.51
N ASP A 119 8.07 16.43 -11.01
CA ASP A 119 8.80 15.19 -10.73
C ASP A 119 8.83 14.21 -11.92
N ARG A 120 8.21 14.54 -13.07
CA ARG A 120 8.16 13.68 -14.26
C ARG A 120 8.39 14.46 -15.56
N GLU A 121 9.06 13.80 -16.51
CA GLU A 121 9.20 14.30 -17.89
C GLU A 121 7.97 13.95 -18.74
N GLU A 122 7.17 12.99 -18.30
CA GLU A 122 6.03 12.51 -19.06
C GLU A 122 4.89 13.53 -19.05
N THR A 123 4.49 13.93 -20.26
CA THR A 123 3.43 14.91 -20.47
C THR A 123 2.08 14.26 -20.74
N VAL A 124 1.00 14.90 -20.31
CA VAL A 124 -0.38 14.55 -20.62
C VAL A 124 -1.05 15.73 -21.33
N THR A 125 -1.71 15.45 -22.44
CA THR A 125 -2.47 16.44 -23.24
C THR A 125 -3.86 16.68 -22.67
N THR A 126 -4.51 17.77 -23.06
CA THR A 126 -5.90 18.05 -22.67
C THR A 126 -6.89 16.95 -23.09
N ASP A 127 -6.66 16.32 -24.24
CA ASP A 127 -7.53 15.24 -24.72
C ASP A 127 -7.38 13.98 -23.88
N GLU A 128 -6.15 13.66 -23.46
CA GLU A 128 -5.87 12.55 -22.55
C GLU A 128 -6.42 12.82 -21.14
N ILE A 129 -6.29 14.05 -20.64
CA ILE A 129 -6.88 14.49 -19.36
C ILE A 129 -8.41 14.35 -19.42
N LYS A 130 -9.03 14.79 -20.52
CA LYS A 130 -10.47 14.67 -20.73
C LYS A 130 -10.89 13.20 -20.83
N ALA A 131 -10.12 12.37 -21.52
CA ALA A 131 -10.36 10.93 -21.60
C ALA A 131 -10.20 10.23 -20.24
N ALA A 132 -9.31 10.69 -19.37
CA ALA A 132 -9.08 10.12 -18.05
C ALA A 132 -10.12 10.57 -17.01
N PHE A 133 -10.36 11.88 -16.90
CA PHE A 133 -11.09 12.52 -15.79
C PHE A 133 -12.32 13.34 -16.22
N GLY A 134 -12.56 13.52 -17.52
CA GLY A 134 -13.67 14.34 -18.00
C GLY A 134 -13.47 15.86 -17.84
N ILE A 135 -12.27 16.31 -17.47
CA ILE A 135 -11.91 17.72 -17.29
C ILE A 135 -10.99 18.21 -18.41
N GLY A 136 -10.86 19.53 -18.58
CA GLY A 136 -10.04 20.13 -19.65
C GLY A 136 -8.59 20.43 -19.28
N GLY A 137 -8.22 20.28 -18.01
CA GLY A 137 -6.92 20.64 -17.46
C GLY A 137 -6.95 20.65 -15.94
N PHE A 138 -5.86 21.09 -15.32
CA PHE A 138 -5.74 21.19 -13.86
C PHE A 138 -5.79 22.65 -13.42
N LEU A 139 -6.40 22.91 -12.26
CA LEU A 139 -6.51 24.24 -11.72
C LEU A 139 -5.21 24.68 -11.04
N ASN A 140 -4.53 23.78 -10.32
CA ASN A 140 -3.16 24.01 -9.85
C ASN A 140 -2.14 23.74 -10.96
N ALA A 141 -2.17 24.60 -11.97
CA ALA A 141 -1.24 24.60 -13.09
C ALA A 141 -0.54 25.95 -13.22
N ALA A 142 0.73 25.95 -13.59
CA ALA A 142 1.50 27.17 -13.87
C ALA A 142 2.36 27.02 -15.12
N GLU A 143 2.48 28.10 -15.91
CA GLU A 143 3.42 28.15 -17.04
C GLU A 143 4.81 28.63 -16.55
N PRO A 144 5.92 27.97 -16.94
CA PRO A 144 7.26 28.43 -16.61
C PRO A 144 7.48 29.91 -17.01
N PRO A 145 8.14 30.73 -16.18
CA PRO A 145 8.95 30.34 -15.01
C PRO A 145 8.17 30.21 -13.69
N ALA A 146 6.85 30.37 -13.69
CA ALA A 146 6.06 30.15 -12.48
C ALA A 146 6.06 28.67 -12.10
N VAL A 147 5.99 28.39 -10.79
CA VAL A 147 6.00 27.03 -10.25
C VAL A 147 4.70 26.82 -9.47
N PRO A 148 3.93 25.75 -9.76
CA PRO A 148 2.72 25.46 -9.03
C PRO A 148 3.04 25.06 -7.59
N LYS A 149 2.10 25.27 -6.67
CA LYS A 149 2.32 24.92 -5.26
C LYS A 149 2.17 23.41 -5.07
N ASN A 150 3.14 22.78 -4.41
CA ASN A 150 3.06 21.37 -4.04
C ASN A 150 2.54 21.23 -2.60
N TYR A 151 1.36 20.63 -2.44
CA TYR A 151 0.70 20.37 -1.16
C TYR A 151 1.10 19.00 -0.55
N LEU A 152 1.78 18.14 -1.31
CA LEU A 152 2.22 16.80 -0.91
C LEU A 152 3.71 16.55 -1.27
N PRO A 153 4.67 17.33 -0.75
CA PRO A 153 6.08 17.25 -1.17
C PRO A 153 6.79 15.93 -0.84
N ASN A 154 6.25 15.15 0.10
CA ASN A 154 6.88 13.92 0.61
C ASN A 154 6.03 12.68 0.30
N LEU A 155 5.69 12.46 -0.97
CA LEU A 155 5.02 11.22 -1.41
C LEU A 155 6.02 10.09 -1.59
N LYS A 156 5.71 8.92 -1.01
CA LYS A 156 6.45 7.68 -1.21
C LYS A 156 5.92 6.95 -2.44
N ALA A 157 6.74 6.06 -3.01
CA ALA A 157 6.39 5.26 -4.17
C ALA A 157 5.12 4.40 -4.03
N LYS A 158 4.70 4.06 -2.79
CA LYS A 158 3.42 3.34 -2.57
C LYS A 158 2.19 4.25 -2.51
N GLN A 159 2.38 5.55 -2.33
CA GLN A 159 1.30 6.54 -2.23
C GLN A 159 0.96 7.19 -3.58
N ARG A 160 1.79 6.96 -4.59
CA ARG A 160 1.60 7.36 -5.99
C ARG A 160 1.68 6.10 -6.84
N ARG A 161 0.68 5.85 -7.68
CA ARG A 161 0.63 4.63 -8.49
C ARG A 161 0.10 4.95 -9.88
N GLU A 162 0.87 4.53 -10.86
CA GLU A 162 0.53 4.66 -12.28
C GLU A 162 -0.48 3.57 -12.68
N ILE A 163 -1.46 3.96 -13.48
CA ILE A 163 -2.46 3.07 -14.05
C ILE A 163 -2.60 3.28 -15.55
N THR A 164 -2.94 2.20 -16.24
CA THR A 164 -3.14 2.20 -17.69
C THR A 164 -4.63 2.16 -17.99
N LEU A 165 -5.13 3.26 -18.56
CA LEU A 165 -6.55 3.42 -18.88
C LEU A 165 -6.87 3.06 -20.34
N PRO A 166 -8.09 2.60 -20.64
CA PRO A 166 -8.54 2.45 -22.01
C PRO A 166 -8.58 3.81 -22.71
N ASN A 167 -7.97 3.91 -23.89
CA ASN A 167 -8.02 5.11 -24.76
C ASN A 167 -7.52 6.41 -24.10
N ALA A 168 -6.67 6.30 -23.08
CA ALA A 168 -5.98 7.42 -22.47
C ALA A 168 -4.53 7.00 -22.16
N LYS A 169 -3.67 8.00 -22.00
CA LYS A 169 -2.30 7.78 -21.54
C LYS A 169 -2.29 7.23 -20.10
N ASP A 170 -1.17 6.63 -19.72
CA ASP A 170 -0.95 6.23 -18.33
C ASP A 170 -1.07 7.46 -17.42
N ILE A 171 -1.84 7.32 -16.34
CA ILE A 171 -2.08 8.39 -15.37
C ILE A 171 -1.66 7.97 -13.97
N GLU A 172 -1.33 8.94 -13.16
CA GLU A 172 -0.96 8.74 -11.76
C GLU A 172 -2.14 8.97 -10.83
N LEU A 173 -2.29 8.09 -9.85
CA LEU A 173 -3.29 8.20 -8.79
C LEU A 173 -2.63 8.25 -7.41
N LEU A 174 -3.26 8.97 -6.49
CA LEU A 174 -2.95 8.85 -5.07
C LEU A 174 -3.53 7.54 -4.55
N ALA A 175 -2.68 6.70 -3.98
CA ALA A 175 -3.04 5.40 -3.45
C ALA A 175 -2.79 5.30 -1.95
N ALA A 176 -3.62 4.52 -1.27
CA ALA A 176 -3.32 4.09 0.08
C ALA A 176 -2.10 3.15 0.06
N PRO A 177 -1.22 3.20 1.08
CA PRO A 177 -0.03 2.34 1.16
C PRO A 177 -0.37 0.88 1.56
N VAL A 178 -1.53 0.38 1.14
CA VAL A 178 -2.03 -0.97 1.39
C VAL A 178 -2.63 -1.50 0.10
N ASP A 179 -1.98 -2.52 -0.47
CA ASP A 179 -2.43 -3.15 -1.70
C ASP A 179 -3.76 -3.91 -1.50
N TRP A 180 -4.61 -3.88 -2.52
CA TRP A 180 -5.83 -4.68 -2.58
C TRP A 180 -5.47 -6.17 -2.75
N PRO A 181 -6.08 -7.10 -2.00
CA PRO A 181 -5.65 -8.49 -2.08
C PRO A 181 -6.04 -9.14 -3.40
N VAL A 182 -5.09 -9.89 -3.99
CA VAL A 182 -5.27 -10.61 -5.27
C VAL A 182 -6.52 -11.51 -5.26
N LYS A 183 -6.82 -12.15 -4.12
CA LYS A 183 -8.01 -13.02 -3.97
C LYS A 183 -9.33 -12.29 -4.28
N TYR A 184 -9.39 -10.98 -4.03
CA TYR A 184 -10.57 -10.15 -4.21
C TYR A 184 -10.44 -9.23 -5.43
N ALA A 185 -9.58 -9.53 -6.41
CA ALA A 185 -9.30 -8.65 -7.55
C ALA A 185 -10.55 -8.26 -8.37
N LYS A 186 -11.58 -9.12 -8.43
CA LYS A 186 -12.86 -8.80 -9.11
C LYS A 186 -13.65 -7.68 -8.43
N GLU A 187 -13.37 -7.44 -7.16
CA GLU A 187 -14.02 -6.42 -6.34
C GLU A 187 -13.12 -5.19 -6.14
N ALA A 188 -11.94 -5.18 -6.78
CA ALA A 188 -10.97 -4.10 -6.63
C ALA A 188 -11.56 -2.76 -7.11
N PRO A 189 -11.12 -1.62 -6.56
CA PRO A 189 -11.58 -0.29 -6.98
C PRO A 189 -11.40 0.00 -8.47
N LEU A 190 -10.41 -0.64 -9.10
CA LEU A 190 -10.07 -0.49 -10.51
C LEU A 190 -10.57 -1.65 -11.40
N ALA A 191 -11.34 -2.59 -10.85
CA ALA A 191 -11.86 -3.72 -11.61
C ALA A 191 -12.76 -3.26 -12.77
N GLY A 192 -12.44 -3.71 -13.99
CA GLY A 192 -13.16 -3.33 -15.21
C GLY A 192 -12.92 -1.89 -15.68
N LYS A 193 -11.96 -1.16 -15.09
CA LYS A 193 -11.63 0.23 -15.44
C LYS A 193 -10.30 0.39 -16.17
N LEU A 194 -9.45 -0.62 -16.15
CA LEU A 194 -8.12 -0.62 -16.75
C LEU A 194 -8.14 -1.10 -18.21
N ALA A 195 -7.13 -0.71 -18.98
CA ALA A 195 -6.92 -1.22 -20.34
C ALA A 195 -6.68 -2.73 -20.35
N SER A 196 -6.98 -3.39 -21.47
CA SER A 196 -6.66 -4.81 -21.66
C SER A 196 -5.16 -5.10 -21.67
N THR A 197 -4.33 -4.09 -21.95
CA THR A 197 -2.87 -4.14 -21.90
C THR A 197 -2.30 -3.88 -20.50
N ALA A 198 -3.12 -3.45 -19.55
CA ALA A 198 -2.67 -3.13 -18.20
C ALA A 198 -2.17 -4.39 -17.47
N PRO A 199 -1.03 -4.32 -16.76
CA PRO A 199 -0.58 -5.42 -15.91
C PRO A 199 -1.64 -5.76 -14.85
N GLN A 200 -1.91 -7.05 -14.65
CA GLN A 200 -2.90 -7.50 -13.64
C GLN A 200 -2.54 -7.06 -12.21
N THR A 201 -1.27 -6.74 -11.95
CA THR A 201 -0.81 -6.15 -10.69
C THR A 201 -1.40 -4.77 -10.41
N GLN A 202 -1.86 -4.02 -11.41
CA GLN A 202 -2.54 -2.74 -11.21
C GLN A 202 -3.91 -2.91 -10.50
N LEU A 203 -4.54 -4.09 -10.55
CA LEU A 203 -5.74 -4.37 -9.74
C LEU A 203 -5.46 -4.43 -8.23
N GLN A 204 -4.19 -4.52 -7.83
CA GLN A 204 -3.80 -4.42 -6.43
C GLN A 204 -3.63 -2.97 -5.97
N ILE A 205 -3.65 -1.99 -6.88
CA ILE A 205 -3.61 -0.57 -6.51
C ILE A 205 -4.91 -0.25 -5.79
N ASN A 206 -4.79 0.47 -4.68
CA ASN A 206 -5.93 0.91 -3.88
C ASN A 206 -5.97 2.44 -3.82
N PRO A 207 -6.59 3.11 -4.81
CA PRO A 207 -6.66 4.55 -4.87
C PRO A 207 -7.46 5.15 -3.71
N TRP A 208 -7.12 6.37 -3.32
CA TRP A 208 -8.03 7.20 -2.56
C TRP A 208 -9.19 7.62 -3.45
N HIS A 209 -10.40 7.32 -3.01
CA HIS A 209 -11.62 7.76 -3.64
C HIS A 209 -11.92 9.20 -3.21
N TYR A 210 -12.35 10.02 -4.17
CA TYR A 210 -12.59 11.45 -3.92
C TYR A 210 -13.80 11.96 -4.70
N VAL A 211 -14.63 12.76 -4.03
CA VAL A 211 -15.77 13.46 -4.62
C VAL A 211 -15.90 14.83 -3.95
N SER A 212 -15.94 15.91 -4.73
CA SER A 212 -16.13 17.28 -4.27
C SER A 212 -17.28 18.00 -4.96
N SER A 213 -17.68 17.54 -6.15
CA SER A 213 -18.77 18.14 -6.92
C SER A 213 -20.16 17.83 -6.35
N ASN A 214 -20.35 16.62 -5.83
CA ASN A 214 -21.60 16.18 -5.22
C ASN A 214 -21.35 15.14 -4.10
N PRO A 215 -20.66 15.54 -3.01
CA PRO A 215 -20.41 14.64 -1.88
C PRO A 215 -21.71 14.26 -1.19
N THR A 216 -21.84 12.99 -0.81
CA THR A 216 -23.06 12.48 -0.17
C THR A 216 -22.91 12.35 1.34
N ASN A 217 -21.69 12.23 1.85
CA ASN A 217 -21.43 12.05 3.27
C ASN A 217 -21.02 13.39 3.93
N ASN A 218 -20.27 14.23 3.22
CA ASN A 218 -19.86 15.56 3.65
C ASN A 218 -20.38 16.65 2.70
N VAL A 219 -21.68 16.96 2.80
CA VAL A 219 -22.41 17.87 1.87
C VAL A 219 -21.78 19.27 1.75
N ASN A 220 -21.14 19.78 2.81
CA ASN A 220 -20.49 21.11 2.83
C ASN A 220 -18.98 21.06 2.56
N GLY A 221 -18.46 19.90 2.16
CA GLY A 221 -17.04 19.63 2.05
C GLY A 221 -16.73 18.76 0.84
N PHE A 222 -16.02 17.66 1.08
CA PHE A 222 -15.72 16.63 0.09
C PHE A 222 -15.76 15.27 0.78
N ASP A 223 -16.02 14.23 0.00
CA ASP A 223 -15.89 12.85 0.44
C ASP A 223 -14.51 12.35 0.02
N LEU A 224 -13.71 11.89 0.99
CA LEU A 224 -12.44 11.22 0.78
C LEU A 224 -12.41 9.91 1.57
N TRP A 225 -12.16 8.80 0.87
CA TRP A 225 -12.13 7.50 1.52
C TRP A 225 -11.27 6.47 0.81
N VAL A 226 -10.99 5.39 1.53
CA VAL A 226 -10.44 4.16 0.96
C VAL A 226 -11.09 2.95 1.62
N GLN A 227 -11.30 1.89 0.86
CA GLN A 227 -11.69 0.58 1.38
C GLN A 227 -10.47 -0.33 1.43
N VAL A 228 -10.29 -1.03 2.54
CA VAL A 228 -9.26 -2.06 2.69
C VAL A 228 -9.88 -3.37 3.11
N VAL A 229 -9.32 -4.48 2.63
CA VAL A 229 -9.81 -5.82 2.99
C VAL A 229 -8.94 -6.39 4.12
N TYR A 230 -9.58 -6.69 5.24
CA TYR A 230 -8.95 -7.33 6.39
C TYR A 230 -9.77 -8.54 6.84
N ARG A 231 -9.13 -9.71 6.89
CA ARG A 231 -9.77 -11.00 7.24
C ARG A 231 -11.07 -11.27 6.45
N GLY A 232 -11.08 -10.88 5.18
CA GLY A 232 -12.23 -11.03 4.28
C GLY A 232 -13.36 -10.03 4.48
N GLN A 233 -13.24 -9.09 5.44
CA GLN A 233 -14.17 -7.98 5.61
C GLN A 233 -13.60 -6.70 5.01
N ARG A 234 -14.46 -5.88 4.44
CA ARG A 234 -14.09 -4.52 4.03
C ARG A 234 -14.12 -3.61 5.26
N LYS A 235 -13.11 -2.76 5.37
CA LYS A 235 -13.00 -1.70 6.36
C LYS A 235 -12.86 -0.39 5.62
N LEU A 236 -13.68 0.58 5.98
CA LEU A 236 -13.69 1.91 5.39
C LEU A 236 -12.85 2.84 6.26
N ILE A 237 -11.98 3.62 5.62
CA ILE A 237 -11.32 4.76 6.25
C ILE A 237 -11.76 5.98 5.46
N ALA A 238 -12.53 6.86 6.10
CA ALA A 238 -13.16 8.00 5.45
C ALA A 238 -13.04 9.28 6.28
N ASN A 239 -13.27 10.44 5.66
CA ASN A 239 -13.29 11.74 6.34
C ASN A 239 -14.67 12.14 6.88
N TRP A 240 -15.62 11.20 6.92
CA TRP A 240 -16.89 11.34 7.63
C TRP A 240 -16.99 10.28 8.74
N LYS A 241 -17.97 10.47 9.63
CA LYS A 241 -18.32 9.45 10.63
C LYS A 241 -19.30 8.47 10.02
N GLU A 242 -19.05 7.17 10.22
CA GLU A 242 -20.04 6.11 9.98
C GLU A 242 -21.22 6.20 10.95
#